data_AF-A0AA38IG22-F1
#
_entry.id   AF-A0AA38IG22-F1
#
_cell.length_a   1.000
_cell.length_b   1.000
_cell.length_c   1.000
_cell.angle_alpha   90.00
_cell.angle_beta   90.00
_cell.angle_gamma   90.00
#
_symmetry.space_group_name_H-M   'P 1'
#
loop_
_entity.id
_entity.type
_entity.pdbx_description
1 polymer ?
#
loop_
_entity_poly.entity_id
_entity_poly.type
_entity_poly.pdbx_seq_one_letter_code
_entity_poly.pdbx_strand_id
1 'polypeptide(L)'
;MKSKTASEQVSITERFMWLFNTLFHQTYAVVTVFIFWTIFYNNKLDAQFSWHMILSSLAYVPLMGEAIILFAGDNVWSRKLERTTKYWIHGVLLFISAILVTVGIALMIDEKGGSEHFKSIHGWTGLVSWIFVLMSQCLGLLAAKAQIFSKLLPPVYIKFLHNFLGILGYVFGIVSLCYGLETRSFAKVTSTEARTATYSLLGVTTTWSILAALKSGYNQLKTILS
;
A
#
# COMPACT_ATOMS: atom_id res chain seq x y z
N MET A 1 39.85 -26.95 -2.11
CA MET A 1 38.91 -26.98 -3.26
C MET A 1 37.49 -26.98 -2.69
N LYS A 2 36.78 -25.84 -2.71
CA LYS A 2 35.43 -25.74 -2.13
C LYS A 2 34.45 -26.51 -3.02
N SER A 3 33.75 -27.45 -2.41
CA SER A 3 32.68 -28.26 -3.00
C SER A 3 31.68 -27.38 -3.75
N LYS A 4 31.38 -27.75 -5.00
CA LYS A 4 30.29 -27.18 -5.80
C LYS A 4 28.99 -27.47 -5.06
N THR A 5 28.37 -26.44 -4.51
CA THR A 5 27.01 -26.49 -3.97
C THR A 5 26.07 -27.03 -5.04
N ALA A 6 25.40 -28.15 -4.75
CA ALA A 6 24.29 -28.65 -5.54
C ALA A 6 23.28 -27.51 -5.71
N SER A 7 22.89 -27.20 -6.95
CA SER A 7 21.81 -26.26 -7.21
C SER A 7 20.54 -26.82 -6.59
N GLU A 8 19.99 -26.17 -5.57
CA GLU A 8 18.65 -26.48 -5.05
C GLU A 8 17.67 -26.57 -6.23
N GLN A 9 17.09 -27.75 -6.44
CA GLN A 9 16.10 -27.91 -7.49
C GLN A 9 14.82 -27.17 -7.07
N VAL A 10 14.52 -26.08 -7.78
CA VAL A 10 13.28 -25.31 -7.58
C VAL A 10 12.09 -26.15 -8.04
N SER A 11 11.14 -26.36 -7.14
CA SER A 11 9.92 -27.14 -7.40
C SER A 11 9.02 -26.46 -8.43
N ILE A 12 8.17 -27.25 -9.10
CA ILE A 12 7.20 -26.73 -10.08
C ILE A 12 6.25 -25.71 -9.42
N THR A 13 5.80 -25.99 -8.20
CA THR A 13 4.93 -25.08 -7.43
C THR A 13 5.59 -23.74 -7.18
N GLU A 14 6.86 -23.72 -6.77
CA GLU A 14 7.60 -22.47 -6.57
C GLU A 14 7.71 -21.66 -7.87
N ARG A 15 7.95 -22.33 -9.01
CA ARG A 15 8.00 -21.64 -10.31
C ARG A 15 6.67 -20.99 -10.66
N PHE A 16 5.55 -21.67 -10.42
CA PHE A 16 4.23 -21.08 -10.62
C PHE A 16 4.02 -19.87 -9.71
N MET A 17 4.35 -19.97 -8.42
CA MET A 17 4.23 -18.84 -7.47
C MET A 17 5.07 -17.64 -7.93
N TRP A 18 6.25 -17.88 -8.51
CA TRP A 18 7.11 -16.81 -9.01
C TRP A 18 6.55 -16.12 -10.26
N LEU A 19 5.99 -16.89 -11.18
CA LEU A 19 5.29 -16.36 -12.35
C LEU A 19 4.13 -15.47 -11.90
N PHE A 20 3.32 -16.00 -10.99
CA PHE A 20 2.17 -15.34 -10.40
C PHE A 20 2.54 -14.05 -9.66
N ASN A 21 3.59 -14.06 -8.84
CA ASN A 21 4.11 -12.87 -8.19
C ASN A 21 4.64 -11.83 -9.21
N THR A 22 5.28 -12.25 -10.30
CA THR A 22 5.69 -11.32 -11.36
C THR A 22 4.49 -10.67 -12.05
N LEU A 23 3.43 -11.44 -12.33
CA LEU A 23 2.17 -10.92 -12.87
C LEU A 23 1.51 -9.91 -11.92
N PHE A 24 1.59 -10.15 -10.61
CA PHE A 24 1.14 -9.20 -9.60
C PHE A 24 1.87 -7.85 -9.74
N HIS A 25 3.21 -7.85 -9.82
CA HIS A 25 3.99 -6.61 -9.95
C HIS A 25 3.67 -5.88 -11.27
N GLN A 26 3.55 -6.64 -12.35
CA GLN A 26 3.17 -6.08 -13.65
C GLN A 26 1.76 -5.47 -13.62
N THR A 27 0.83 -6.07 -12.87
CA THR A 27 -0.52 -5.53 -12.71
C THR A 27 -0.49 -4.18 -12.01
N TYR A 28 0.28 -4.02 -10.92
CA TYR A 28 0.45 -2.71 -10.29
C TYR A 28 1.07 -1.68 -11.22
N ALA A 29 2.08 -2.08 -11.99
CA ALA A 29 2.70 -1.20 -12.97
C ALA A 29 1.69 -0.72 -14.02
N VAL A 30 0.90 -1.62 -14.61
CA VAL A 30 -0.13 -1.29 -15.61
C VAL A 30 -1.19 -0.36 -15.02
N VAL A 31 -1.72 -0.67 -13.84
CA VAL A 31 -2.72 0.18 -13.17
C VAL A 31 -2.15 1.58 -12.88
N THR A 32 -0.93 1.65 -12.35
CA THR A 32 -0.26 2.92 -12.04
C THR A 32 -0.06 3.75 -13.30
N VAL A 33 0.47 3.13 -14.37
CA VAL A 33 0.68 3.80 -15.66
C VAL A 33 -0.64 4.27 -16.25
N PHE A 34 -1.70 3.47 -16.20
CA PHE A 34 -3.02 3.87 -16.70
C PHE A 34 -3.56 5.11 -15.95
N ILE A 35 -3.52 5.10 -14.61
CA ILE A 35 -3.99 6.22 -13.80
C ILE A 35 -3.17 7.48 -14.11
N PHE A 36 -1.84 7.38 -14.10
CA PHE A 36 -0.97 8.53 -14.35
C PHE A 36 -1.09 9.04 -15.77
N TRP A 37 -1.09 8.16 -16.77
CA TRP A 37 -1.31 8.54 -18.17
C TRP A 37 -2.62 9.34 -18.31
N THR A 38 -3.70 8.83 -17.71
CA THR A 38 -5.00 9.51 -17.74
C THR A 38 -4.91 10.91 -17.13
N ILE A 39 -4.27 11.05 -15.96
CA ILE A 39 -4.13 12.35 -15.30
C ILE A 39 -3.24 13.30 -16.12
N PHE A 40 -2.03 12.88 -16.50
CA PHE A 40 -1.08 13.73 -17.22
C PHE A 40 -1.57 14.15 -18.61
N TYR A 41 -2.34 13.29 -19.28
CA TYR A 41 -2.87 13.59 -20.61
C TYR A 41 -4.09 14.52 -20.58
N ASN A 42 -4.94 14.42 -19.55
CA ASN A 42 -6.24 15.10 -19.53
C ASN A 42 -6.33 16.29 -18.56
N ASN A 43 -5.40 16.43 -17.63
CA ASN A 43 -5.46 17.45 -16.57
C ASN A 43 -4.33 18.47 -16.68
N LYS A 44 -4.62 19.71 -16.29
CA LYS A 44 -3.60 20.74 -16.15
C LYS A 44 -2.79 20.51 -14.87
N LEU A 45 -1.46 20.63 -14.95
CA LEU A 45 -0.53 20.34 -13.84
C LEU A 45 -0.28 21.52 -12.91
N ASP A 46 -0.87 22.68 -13.20
CA ASP A 46 -0.93 23.84 -12.32
C ASP A 46 -2.06 23.74 -11.28
N ALA A 47 -3.03 22.83 -11.48
CA ALA A 47 -4.15 22.64 -10.56
C ALA A 47 -3.77 21.76 -9.37
N GLN A 48 -4.13 22.19 -8.15
CA GLN A 48 -3.92 21.44 -6.91
C GLN A 48 -4.66 20.10 -6.94
N PHE A 49 -5.86 20.08 -7.53
CA PHE A 49 -6.63 18.86 -7.74
C PHE A 49 -5.85 17.77 -8.52
N SER A 50 -5.09 18.16 -9.55
CA SER A 50 -4.27 17.22 -10.33
C SER A 50 -3.18 16.59 -9.46
N TRP A 51 -2.52 17.40 -8.62
CA TRP A 51 -1.52 16.92 -7.67
C TRP A 51 -2.12 16.05 -6.57
N HIS A 52 -3.32 16.35 -6.08
CA HIS A 52 -4.06 15.47 -5.18
C HIS A 52 -4.20 14.06 -5.79
N MET A 53 -4.63 13.97 -7.06
CA MET A 53 -4.77 12.68 -7.75
C MET A 53 -3.43 11.96 -7.94
N ILE A 54 -2.39 12.67 -8.37
CA ILE A 54 -1.05 12.10 -8.61
C ILE A 54 -0.45 11.56 -7.30
N LEU A 55 -0.40 12.40 -6.26
CA LEU A 55 0.26 12.07 -5.00
C LEU A 55 -0.48 10.95 -4.26
N SER A 56 -1.82 11.00 -4.23
CA SER A 56 -2.62 9.96 -3.58
C SER A 56 -2.50 8.62 -4.30
N SER A 57 -2.55 8.62 -5.64
CA SER A 57 -2.41 7.40 -6.43
C SER A 57 -1.01 6.80 -6.33
N LEU A 58 0.04 7.64 -6.33
CA LEU A 58 1.43 7.22 -6.12
C LEU A 58 1.63 6.57 -4.74
N ALA A 59 1.05 7.18 -3.70
CA ALA A 59 1.16 6.70 -2.33
C ALA A 59 0.52 5.30 -2.17
N TYR A 60 -0.74 5.15 -2.59
CA TYR A 60 -1.46 3.91 -2.32
C TYR A 60 -1.14 2.78 -3.30
N VAL A 61 -0.99 3.06 -4.60
CA VAL A 61 -0.90 1.96 -5.58
C VAL A 61 0.51 1.35 -5.60
N PRO A 62 1.54 2.01 -6.16
CA PRO A 62 2.85 1.39 -6.24
C PRO A 62 3.62 1.43 -4.91
N LEU A 63 3.57 2.51 -4.13
CA LEU A 63 4.46 2.62 -2.95
C LEU A 63 3.99 1.76 -1.78
N MET A 64 2.76 1.94 -1.30
CA MET A 64 2.22 1.11 -0.22
C MET A 64 2.04 -0.34 -0.64
N GLY A 65 1.53 -0.60 -1.85
CA GLY A 65 1.33 -1.95 -2.36
C GLY A 65 2.62 -2.78 -2.37
N GLU A 66 3.70 -2.21 -2.93
CA GLU A 66 5.01 -2.86 -2.97
C GLU A 66 5.66 -2.96 -1.58
N ALA A 67 5.48 -1.95 -0.72
CA ALA A 67 6.00 -1.99 0.65
C ALA A 67 5.38 -3.12 1.49
N ILE A 68 4.10 -3.42 1.28
CA ILE A 68 3.38 -4.46 2.02
C ILE A 68 3.77 -5.86 1.53
N ILE A 69 3.78 -6.09 0.21
CA ILE A 69 4.13 -7.42 -0.35
C ILE A 69 5.63 -7.75 -0.21
N LEU A 70 6.47 -6.78 0.14
CA LEU A 70 7.91 -6.96 0.35
C LEU A 70 8.26 -8.14 1.28
N PHE A 71 7.42 -8.40 2.30
CA PHE A 71 7.63 -9.47 3.27
C PHE A 71 6.99 -10.81 2.88
N ALA A 72 6.27 -10.89 1.77
CA ALA A 72 5.71 -12.14 1.29
C ALA A 72 6.83 -13.12 0.91
N GLY A 73 6.69 -14.39 1.34
CA GLY A 73 7.74 -15.41 1.15
C GLY A 73 7.91 -15.86 -0.30
N ASP A 74 6.87 -15.67 -1.09
CA ASP A 74 6.77 -15.94 -2.52
C ASP A 74 7.12 -14.72 -3.40
N ASN A 75 7.46 -13.58 -2.78
CA ASN A 75 7.91 -12.40 -3.51
C ASN A 75 9.32 -12.61 -4.09
N VAL A 76 9.40 -12.80 -5.40
CA VAL A 76 10.63 -13.08 -6.14
C VAL A 76 11.59 -11.90 -6.11
N TRP A 77 11.05 -10.68 -6.20
CA TRP A 77 11.84 -9.45 -6.27
C TRP A 77 12.57 -9.17 -4.97
N SER A 78 12.01 -9.60 -3.85
CA SER A 78 12.61 -9.40 -2.52
C SER A 78 13.22 -10.65 -1.91
N ARG A 79 13.10 -11.84 -2.52
CA ARG A 79 13.50 -13.13 -1.91
C ARG A 79 14.95 -13.16 -1.43
N LYS A 80 15.86 -12.53 -2.17
CA LYS A 80 17.31 -12.49 -1.85
C LYS A 80 17.71 -11.37 -0.89
N LEU A 81 16.79 -10.49 -0.52
CA LEU A 81 17.06 -9.40 0.39
C LEU A 81 17.06 -9.90 1.84
N GLU A 82 18.04 -9.46 2.61
CA GLU A 82 18.06 -9.68 4.05
C GLU A 82 16.84 -9.05 4.71
N ARG A 83 16.39 -9.66 5.81
CA ARG A 83 15.21 -9.18 6.54
C ARG A 83 15.37 -7.72 7.01
N THR A 84 16.57 -7.34 7.46
CA THR A 84 16.89 -5.98 7.88
C THR A 84 16.76 -4.99 6.73
N THR A 85 17.23 -5.34 5.54
CA THR A 85 17.06 -4.52 4.32
C THR A 85 15.60 -4.36 3.96
N LYS A 86 14.80 -5.44 4.04
CA LYS A 86 13.35 -5.36 3.82
C LYS A 86 12.68 -4.41 4.82
N TYR A 87 13.05 -4.46 6.09
CA TYR A 87 12.53 -3.53 7.10
C TYR A 87 12.78 -2.06 6.74
N TRP A 88 13.98 -1.71 6.27
CA TRP A 88 14.28 -0.35 5.85
C TRP A 88 13.51 0.07 4.60
N ILE A 89 13.47 -0.76 3.57
CA ILE A 89 12.72 -0.47 2.33
C ILE A 89 11.24 -0.26 2.67
N HIS A 90 10.64 -1.17 3.44
CA HIS A 90 9.26 -1.04 3.89
C HIS A 90 9.00 0.27 4.64
N GLY A 91 9.84 0.59 5.63
CA GLY A 91 9.70 1.81 6.41
C GLY A 91 9.82 3.08 5.57
N VAL A 92 10.80 3.14 4.65
CA VAL A 92 11.01 4.31 3.77
C VAL A 92 9.87 4.48 2.78
N LEU A 93 9.45 3.41 2.11
CA LEU A 93 8.35 3.48 1.14
C LEU A 93 7.04 3.92 1.81
N LEU A 94 6.71 3.38 2.98
CA LEU A 94 5.51 3.78 3.72
C LEU A 94 5.60 5.21 4.27
N PHE A 95 6.78 5.64 4.73
CA PHE A 95 6.99 7.01 5.17
C PHE A 95 6.80 8.02 4.03
N ILE A 96 7.37 7.75 2.86
CA ILE A 96 7.16 8.56 1.65
C ILE A 96 5.68 8.55 1.28
N SER A 97 5.03 7.38 1.29
CA SER A 97 3.60 7.26 1.00
C SER A 97 2.75 8.11 1.93
N ALA A 98 3.04 8.08 3.24
CA ALA A 98 2.35 8.88 4.25
C ALA A 98 2.52 10.39 3.98
N ILE A 99 3.72 10.85 3.61
CA ILE A 99 3.95 12.25 3.21
C ILE A 99 3.12 12.61 1.98
N LEU A 100 3.20 11.80 0.92
CA LEU A 100 2.52 12.08 -0.35
C LEU A 100 1.01 12.19 -0.18
N VAL A 101 0.38 11.24 0.54
CA VAL A 101 -1.06 11.32 0.79
C VAL A 101 -1.43 12.50 1.69
N THR A 102 -0.59 12.83 2.68
CA THR A 102 -0.83 14.00 3.55
C THR A 102 -0.82 15.29 2.73
N VAL A 103 0.18 15.46 1.87
CA VAL A 103 0.26 16.61 0.96
C VAL A 103 -0.91 16.62 -0.02
N GLY A 104 -1.25 15.47 -0.62
CA GLY A 104 -2.39 15.35 -1.52
C GLY A 104 -3.72 15.73 -0.87
N ILE A 105 -3.96 15.34 0.38
CA ILE A 105 -5.16 15.73 1.14
C ILE A 105 -5.12 17.23 1.45
N ALA A 106 -3.98 17.78 1.88
CA ALA A 106 -3.83 19.20 2.19
C ALA A 106 -4.13 20.08 0.97
N LEU A 107 -3.62 19.71 -0.21
CA LEU A 107 -3.92 20.39 -1.47
C LEU A 107 -5.42 20.38 -1.80
N MET A 108 -6.11 19.27 -1.55
CA MET A 108 -7.56 19.18 -1.79
C MET A 108 -8.39 19.97 -0.78
N ILE A 109 -7.89 20.14 0.45
CA ILE A 109 -8.50 21.02 1.45
C ILE A 109 -8.36 22.47 1.00
N ASP A 110 -7.16 22.89 0.59
CA ASP A 110 -6.89 24.26 0.13
C ASP A 110 -7.73 24.63 -1.10
N GLU A 111 -7.76 23.76 -2.11
CA GLU A 111 -8.57 23.91 -3.34
C GLU A 111 -10.06 24.15 -3.04
N LYS A 112 -10.58 23.57 -1.94
CA LYS A 112 -12.00 23.71 -1.55
C LYS A 112 -12.34 25.03 -0.84
N GLY A 113 -11.35 25.85 -0.48
CA GLY A 113 -11.55 27.24 -0.07
C GLY A 113 -12.61 27.47 1.00
N GLY A 114 -12.54 26.76 2.13
CA GLY A 114 -13.48 26.91 3.26
C GLY A 114 -14.84 26.23 3.09
N SER A 115 -15.06 25.54 1.96
CA SER A 115 -16.22 24.65 1.79
C SER A 115 -16.14 23.44 2.73
N GLU A 116 -17.26 22.78 2.99
CA GLU A 116 -17.23 21.56 3.79
C GLU A 116 -16.36 20.45 3.18
N HIS A 117 -15.53 19.83 4.02
CA HIS A 117 -14.60 18.77 3.63
C HIS A 117 -15.15 17.37 3.97
N PHE A 118 -14.61 16.35 3.31
CA PHE A 118 -14.85 14.92 3.62
C PHE A 118 -16.31 14.44 3.62
N LYS A 119 -17.20 15.09 2.85
CA LYS A 119 -18.63 14.71 2.73
C LYS A 119 -18.92 13.57 1.76
N SER A 120 -18.04 13.31 0.80
CA SER A 120 -18.19 12.20 -0.15
C SER A 120 -17.66 10.89 0.44
N ILE A 121 -18.13 9.75 -0.09
CA ILE A 121 -17.61 8.43 0.31
C ILE A 121 -16.11 8.35 0.07
N HIS A 122 -15.64 8.87 -1.07
CA HIS A 122 -14.21 9.03 -1.38
C HIS A 122 -13.46 9.81 -0.28
N GLY A 123 -13.99 10.98 0.11
CA GLY A 123 -13.37 11.85 1.11
C GLY A 123 -13.32 11.19 2.49
N TRP A 124 -14.44 10.64 2.97
CA TRP A 124 -14.49 9.97 4.27
C TRP A 124 -13.60 8.73 4.33
N THR A 125 -13.64 7.86 3.31
CA THR A 125 -12.77 6.67 3.26
C THR A 125 -11.29 7.05 3.22
N GLY A 126 -10.95 8.11 2.47
CA GLY A 126 -9.59 8.64 2.39
C GLY A 126 -9.08 9.21 3.71
N LEU A 127 -9.94 9.90 4.46
CA LEU A 127 -9.62 10.42 5.79
C LEU A 127 -9.38 9.29 6.81
N VAL A 128 -10.28 8.30 6.85
CA VAL A 128 -10.15 7.12 7.73
C VAL A 128 -8.85 6.37 7.42
N SER A 129 -8.58 6.15 6.13
CA SER A 129 -7.33 5.58 5.66
C SER A 129 -6.11 6.33 6.19
N TRP A 130 -6.08 7.64 5.98
CA TRP A 130 -4.97 8.50 6.37
C TRP A 130 -4.69 8.44 7.88
N ILE A 131 -5.74 8.49 8.71
CA ILE A 131 -5.60 8.36 10.17
C ILE A 131 -4.96 7.01 10.54
N PHE A 132 -5.45 5.90 9.98
CA PHE A 132 -4.89 4.58 10.26
C PHE A 132 -3.44 4.43 9.79
N VAL A 133 -3.10 5.00 8.63
CA VAL A 133 -1.73 5.04 8.11
C VAL A 133 -0.81 5.78 9.08
N LEU A 134 -1.21 6.98 9.55
CA LEU A 134 -0.40 7.76 10.49
C LEU A 134 -0.22 7.03 11.83
N MET A 135 -1.28 6.45 12.37
CA MET A 135 -1.22 5.65 13.60
C MET A 135 -0.29 4.43 13.41
N SER A 136 -0.44 3.70 12.30
CA SER A 136 0.42 2.56 11.98
C SER A 136 1.88 2.96 11.84
N GLN A 137 2.17 4.12 11.23
CA GLN A 137 3.53 4.62 11.07
C GLN A 137 4.20 4.91 12.43
N CYS A 138 3.49 5.56 13.35
CA CYS A 138 3.95 5.77 14.73
C CYS A 138 4.25 4.44 15.44
N LEU A 139 3.33 3.48 15.35
CA LEU A 139 3.52 2.14 15.93
C LEU A 139 4.69 1.38 15.30
N GLY A 140 4.91 1.55 13.99
CA GLY A 140 6.06 0.98 13.27
C GLY A 140 7.39 1.51 13.79
N LEU A 141 7.48 2.82 14.04
CA LEU A 141 8.67 3.44 14.65
C LEU A 141 8.90 2.94 16.08
N LEU A 142 7.83 2.83 16.88
CA LEU A 142 7.91 2.26 18.23
C LEU A 142 8.36 0.80 18.21
N ALA A 143 7.82 0.00 17.29
CA ALA A 143 8.21 -1.40 17.10
C ALA A 143 9.68 -1.54 16.65
N ALA A 144 10.19 -0.62 15.83
CA ALA A 144 11.60 -0.57 15.44
C ALA A 144 12.53 -0.26 16.62
N LYS A 145 12.03 0.42 17.65
CA LYS A 145 12.72 0.72 18.92
C LYS A 145 12.27 -0.16 20.08
N ALA A 146 11.70 -1.34 19.79
CA ALA A 146 11.08 -2.21 20.80
C ALA A 146 11.99 -2.57 21.98
N GLN A 147 13.31 -2.59 21.82
CA GLN A 147 14.24 -2.84 22.93
C GLN A 147 14.10 -1.78 24.05
N ILE A 148 13.84 -0.53 23.69
CA ILE A 148 13.68 0.59 24.63
C ILE A 148 12.33 0.51 25.34
N PHE A 149 11.27 0.16 24.61
CA PHE A 149 9.88 0.18 25.10
C PHE A 149 9.38 -1.18 25.63
N SER A 150 10.18 -2.23 25.52
CA SER A 150 9.85 -3.60 25.93
C SER A 150 9.43 -3.72 27.41
N LYS A 151 9.88 -2.77 28.24
CA LYS A 151 9.54 -2.71 29.67
C LYS A 151 8.13 -2.15 29.95
N LEU A 152 7.54 -1.41 29.02
CA LEU A 152 6.23 -0.76 29.19
C LEU A 152 5.11 -1.55 28.52
N LEU A 153 5.35 -2.11 27.33
CA LEU A 153 4.37 -2.89 26.60
C LEU A 153 5.06 -4.03 25.83
N PRO A 154 4.55 -5.28 25.88
CA PRO A 154 5.18 -6.36 25.15
C PRO A 154 5.19 -6.07 23.63
N PRO A 155 6.33 -6.25 22.95
CA PRO A 155 6.48 -5.87 21.54
C PRO A 155 5.47 -6.52 20.59
N VAL A 156 4.87 -7.65 20.96
CA VAL A 156 3.86 -8.35 20.18
C VAL A 156 2.58 -7.51 19.99
N TYR A 157 2.14 -6.76 21.02
CA TYR A 157 0.96 -5.91 20.93
C TYR A 157 1.18 -4.74 19.96
N ILE A 158 2.34 -4.07 20.05
CA ILE A 158 2.69 -2.96 19.15
C ILE A 158 2.75 -3.46 17.71
N LYS A 159 3.38 -4.62 17.48
CA LYS A 159 3.48 -5.22 16.14
C LYS A 159 2.12 -5.63 15.59
N PHE A 160 1.24 -6.17 16.43
CA PHE A 160 -0.13 -6.51 16.05
C PHE A 160 -0.92 -5.26 15.65
N LEU A 161 -0.92 -4.21 16.49
CA LEU A 161 -1.62 -2.96 16.20
C LEU A 161 -1.06 -2.26 14.96
N HIS A 162 0.26 -2.21 14.79
CA HIS A 162 0.90 -1.68 13.58
C HIS A 162 0.39 -2.39 12.32
N ASN A 163 0.39 -3.72 12.36
CA ASN A 163 -0.05 -4.55 11.24
C ASN A 163 -1.55 -4.39 10.96
N PHE A 164 -2.38 -4.48 12.00
CA PHE A 164 -3.83 -4.33 11.88
C PHE A 164 -4.23 -2.96 11.31
N LEU A 165 -3.72 -1.88 11.89
CA LEU A 165 -4.00 -0.52 11.40
C LEU A 165 -3.37 -0.27 10.02
N GLY A 166 -2.22 -0.86 9.73
CA GLY A 166 -1.59 -0.78 8.41
C GLY A 166 -2.45 -1.42 7.32
N ILE A 167 -2.99 -2.62 7.59
CA ILE A 167 -3.93 -3.30 6.68
C ILE A 167 -5.20 -2.48 6.50
N LEU A 168 -5.81 -1.99 7.59
CA LEU A 168 -7.01 -1.16 7.51
C LEU A 168 -6.76 0.12 6.71
N GLY A 169 -5.69 0.85 7.03
CA GLY A 169 -5.29 2.05 6.29
C GLY A 169 -5.14 1.75 4.81
N TYR A 170 -4.41 0.69 4.47
CA TYR A 170 -4.21 0.32 3.07
C TYR A 170 -5.52 -0.01 2.34
N VAL A 171 -6.38 -0.85 2.93
CA VAL A 171 -7.67 -1.24 2.33
C VAL A 171 -8.59 -0.04 2.16
N PHE A 172 -8.74 0.81 3.19
CA PHE A 172 -9.56 2.02 3.09
C PHE A 172 -9.01 3.00 2.04
N GLY A 173 -7.68 3.07 1.89
CA GLY A 173 -7.01 3.88 0.88
C GLY A 173 -7.32 3.42 -0.55
N ILE A 174 -7.24 2.10 -0.79
CA ILE A 174 -7.61 1.53 -2.09
C ILE A 174 -9.11 1.71 -2.38
N VAL A 175 -9.98 1.49 -1.39
CA VAL A 175 -11.42 1.75 -1.54
C VAL A 175 -11.69 3.23 -1.86
N SER A 176 -11.02 4.15 -1.17
CA SER A 176 -11.08 5.58 -1.46
C SER A 176 -10.64 5.88 -2.89
N LEU A 177 -9.53 5.29 -3.35
CA LEU A 177 -9.04 5.45 -4.71
C LEU A 177 -10.05 4.94 -5.75
N CYS A 178 -10.69 3.79 -5.53
CA CYS A 178 -11.75 3.28 -6.40
C CYS A 178 -12.92 4.26 -6.52
N TYR A 179 -13.38 4.86 -5.42
CA TYR A 179 -14.37 5.95 -5.48
C TYR A 179 -13.83 7.21 -6.16
N GLY A 180 -12.53 7.48 -6.05
CA GLY A 180 -11.83 8.56 -6.76
C GLY A 180 -11.91 8.41 -8.28
N LEU A 181 -11.77 7.18 -8.80
CA LEU A 181 -11.89 6.88 -10.22
C LEU A 181 -13.31 7.12 -10.76
N GLU A 182 -14.34 6.98 -9.93
CA GLU A 182 -15.74 7.25 -10.29
C GLU A 182 -16.15 8.72 -10.12
N THR A 183 -15.24 9.60 -9.67
CA THR A 183 -15.53 11.03 -9.63
C THR A 183 -15.72 11.57 -11.05
N ARG A 184 -16.57 12.58 -11.21
CA ARG A 184 -16.89 13.19 -12.51
C ARG A 184 -15.64 13.60 -13.30
N SER A 185 -14.59 14.06 -12.62
CA SER A 185 -13.35 14.50 -13.29
C SER A 185 -12.65 13.35 -14.01
N PHE A 186 -12.50 12.20 -13.35
CA PHE A 186 -11.83 11.04 -13.92
C PHE A 186 -12.78 10.25 -14.87
N ALA A 187 -14.05 10.12 -14.49
CA ALA A 187 -15.05 9.39 -15.25
C ALA A 187 -15.38 10.03 -16.60
N LYS A 188 -15.23 11.36 -16.75
CA LYS A 188 -15.47 12.07 -18.02
C LYS A 188 -14.44 11.73 -19.10
N VAL A 189 -13.23 11.34 -18.70
CA VAL A 189 -12.10 11.10 -19.62
C VAL A 189 -11.72 9.63 -19.73
N THR A 190 -12.53 8.74 -19.16
CA THR A 190 -12.33 7.29 -19.18
C THR A 190 -13.62 6.55 -19.49
N SER A 191 -13.53 5.37 -20.09
CA SER A 191 -14.70 4.50 -20.24
C SER A 191 -15.02 3.76 -18.93
N THR A 192 -16.27 3.34 -18.78
CA THR A 192 -16.70 2.54 -17.62
C THR A 192 -15.94 1.22 -17.56
N GLU A 193 -15.70 0.57 -18.69
CA GLU A 193 -14.97 -0.70 -18.78
C GLU A 193 -13.54 -0.56 -18.28
N ALA A 194 -12.86 0.54 -18.64
CA ALA A 194 -11.50 0.80 -18.19
C ALA A 194 -11.43 1.02 -16.68
N ARG A 195 -12.39 1.78 -16.11
CA ARG A 195 -12.49 1.96 -14.66
C ARG A 195 -12.82 0.65 -13.94
N THR A 196 -13.74 -0.13 -14.49
CA THR A 196 -14.12 -1.45 -13.96
C THR A 196 -12.95 -2.43 -13.93
N ALA A 197 -12.19 -2.51 -15.02
CA ALA A 197 -10.97 -3.30 -15.04
C ALA A 197 -9.99 -2.79 -13.98
N THR A 198 -9.82 -1.47 -13.85
CA THR A 198 -8.86 -0.87 -12.91
C THR A 198 -9.19 -1.20 -11.46
N TYR A 199 -10.41 -0.94 -10.97
CA TYR A 199 -10.75 -1.27 -9.58
C TYR A 199 -10.82 -2.78 -9.32
N SER A 200 -11.12 -3.60 -10.34
CA SER A 200 -11.09 -5.06 -10.20
C SER A 200 -9.66 -5.57 -10.02
N LEU A 201 -8.73 -5.08 -10.85
CA LEU A 201 -7.30 -5.39 -10.73
C LEU A 201 -6.74 -4.93 -9.39
N LEU A 202 -7.07 -3.70 -8.95
CA LEU A 202 -6.72 -3.19 -7.62
C LEU A 202 -7.27 -4.08 -6.50
N GLY A 203 -8.51 -4.55 -6.60
CA GLY A 203 -9.10 -5.46 -5.61
C GLY A 203 -8.32 -6.78 -5.49
N VAL A 204 -7.96 -7.37 -6.63
CA VAL A 204 -7.18 -8.61 -6.69
C VAL A 204 -5.78 -8.41 -6.12
N THR A 205 -5.04 -7.38 -6.57
CA THR A 205 -3.68 -7.13 -6.10
C THR A 205 -3.65 -6.67 -4.64
N THR A 206 -4.62 -5.87 -4.18
CA THR A 206 -4.73 -5.50 -2.77
C THR A 206 -4.94 -6.72 -1.90
N THR A 207 -5.86 -7.61 -2.29
CA THR A 207 -6.13 -8.84 -1.55
C THR A 207 -4.87 -9.70 -1.44
N TRP A 208 -4.13 -9.87 -2.54
CA TRP A 208 -2.90 -10.64 -2.54
C TRP A 208 -1.82 -9.98 -1.67
N SER A 209 -1.60 -8.67 -1.79
CA SER A 209 -0.51 -7.99 -1.07
C SER A 209 -0.65 -8.16 0.44
N ILE A 210 -1.88 -8.16 0.96
CA ILE A 210 -2.15 -8.27 2.39
C ILE A 210 -2.13 -9.71 2.92
N LEU A 211 -2.09 -10.77 2.09
CA LEU A 211 -2.15 -12.16 2.58
C LEU A 211 -1.01 -12.49 3.57
N ALA A 212 0.21 -12.06 3.25
CA ALA A 212 1.36 -12.24 4.14
C ALA A 212 1.20 -11.44 5.45
N ALA A 213 0.67 -10.22 5.34
CA ALA A 213 0.39 -9.35 6.49
C ALA A 213 -0.71 -9.94 7.40
N LEU A 214 -1.79 -10.45 6.83
CA LEU A 214 -2.87 -11.15 7.54
C LEU A 214 -2.34 -12.39 8.28
N LYS A 215 -1.54 -13.22 7.61
CA LYS A 215 -0.88 -14.38 8.24
C LYS A 215 0.00 -13.97 9.41
N SER A 216 0.79 -12.89 9.25
CA SER A 216 1.60 -12.32 10.33
C SER A 216 0.73 -11.85 11.51
N GLY A 217 -0.38 -11.16 11.21
CA GLY A 217 -1.33 -10.64 12.20
C GLY A 217 -2.01 -11.75 12.98
N TYR A 218 -2.45 -12.81 12.30
CA TYR A 218 -3.01 -14.00 12.92
C TYR A 218 -2.03 -14.65 13.90
N ASN A 219 -0.76 -14.81 13.51
CA ASN A 219 0.26 -15.37 14.39
C ASN A 219 0.51 -14.48 15.62
N GLN A 220 0.55 -13.15 15.44
CA GLN A 220 0.69 -12.20 16.55
C GLN A 220 -0.50 -12.26 17.52
N LEU A 221 -1.73 -12.32 16.98
CA LEU A 221 -2.96 -12.46 17.77
C LEU A 221 -2.97 -13.78 18.55
N LYS A 222 -2.58 -14.88 17.90
CA LYS A 222 -2.46 -16.19 18.56
C LYS A 222 -1.48 -16.13 19.74
N THR A 223 -0.34 -15.46 19.59
CA THR A 223 0.63 -15.27 20.68
C THR A 223 0.12 -14.37 21.81
N ILE A 224 -0.78 -13.43 21.52
CA ILE A 224 -1.40 -12.57 22.54
C ILE A 224 -2.44 -13.35 23.36
N LEU A 225 -3.14 -14.30 22.74
CA LEU A 225 -4.22 -15.08 23.35
C LEU A 225 -3.75 -16.37 24.05
N SER A 226 -2.49 -16.78 23.85
CA SER A 226 -1.88 -17.95 24.49
C SER A 226 -1.18 -17.60 25.79
#